data_AF-A0A2T7HHC4-F1
#
_entry.id   AF-A0A2T7HHC4-F1
#
_cell.length_a   1.000
_cell.length_b   1.000
_cell.length_c   1.000
_cell.angle_alpha   90.00
_cell.angle_beta   90.00
_cell.angle_gamma   90.00
#
_symmetry.space_group_name_H-M   'P 1'
#
loop_
_entity.id
_entity.type
_entity.pdbx_description
1 polymer ?
#
loop_
_entity_poly.entity_id
_entity_poly.type
_entity_poly.pdbx_seq_one_letter_code
_entity_poly.pdbx_strand_id
1 'polypeptide(L)' 'MTELIGVAALAVGGYWIMQRIKRKMAAVESQISRAAAKADPNGRGTELVRDPVSGRYKPKA' A
#
# COMPACT_ATOMS: atom_id res chain seq x y z
N MET A 1 29.54 28.79 -0.06
CA MET A 1 29.60 27.74 -1.11
C MET A 1 29.56 26.32 -0.53
N THR A 2 30.30 26.01 0.53
CA THR A 2 30.28 24.69 1.21
C THR A 2 28.92 24.31 1.80
N GLU A 3 28.16 25.27 2.34
CA GLU A 3 26.81 25.01 2.88
C GLU A 3 25.82 24.54 1.80
N LEU A 4 25.90 25.08 0.58
CA LEU A 4 25.06 24.69 -0.55
C LEU A 4 25.31 23.23 -0.99
N ILE A 5 26.58 22.78 -0.91
CA ILE A 5 26.96 21.41 -1.26
C ILE A 5 26.42 20.41 -0.22
N GLY A 6 26.46 20.78 1.07
CA GLY A 6 25.90 19.94 2.15
C GLY A 6 24.39 19.73 2.02
N VAL A 7 23.63 20.79 1.71
CA VAL A 7 22.18 20.70 1.51
C VAL A 7 21.83 19.88 0.26
N ALA A 8 22.57 20.07 -0.84
CA ALA A 8 22.36 19.30 -2.07
C ALA A 8 22.62 17.80 -1.87
N ALA A 9 23.68 17.43 -1.15
CA ALA A 9 23.99 16.04 -0.85
C ALA A 9 22.90 15.36 0.01
N LEU A 10 22.35 16.06 1.01
CA LEU A 10 21.24 15.58 1.82
C LEU A 10 19.96 15.38 1.02
N ALA A 11 19.64 16.32 0.12
CA ALA A 11 18.48 16.21 -0.75
C ALA A 11 18.59 15.02 -1.71
N VAL A 12 19.76 14.82 -2.33
CA VAL A 12 20.03 13.68 -3.22
C VAL A 12 20.01 12.36 -2.46
N GLY A 13 20.65 12.30 -1.29
CA GLY A 13 20.64 11.11 -0.42
C GLY A 13 19.24 10.75 0.05
N GLY A 14 18.47 11.74 0.52
CA GLY A 14 17.08 11.56 0.94
C GLY A 14 16.18 11.10 -0.21
N TYR A 15 16.33 11.68 -1.40
CA TYR A 15 15.60 11.26 -2.60
C TYR A 15 15.89 9.81 -2.97
N TRP A 16 17.17 9.40 -2.96
CA TRP A 16 17.57 8.03 -3.29
C TRP A 16 17.00 7.00 -2.31
N ILE A 17 17.04 7.29 -1.00
CA ILE A 17 16.46 6.44 0.04
C ILE A 17 14.94 6.31 -0.18
N MET A 18 14.24 7.43 -0.38
CA MET A 18 12.80 7.42 -0.59
C MET A 18 12.41 6.63 -1.84
N GLN A 19 13.17 6.77 -2.94
CA GLN A 19 12.93 6.01 -4.16
C GLN A 19 13.11 4.50 -3.94
N ARG A 20 14.10 4.10 -3.13
CA ARG A 20 14.35 2.69 -2.80
C ARG A 20 13.25 2.12 -1.91
N ILE A 21 12.76 2.88 -0.93
CA ILE A 21 11.62 2.49 -0.09
C ILE A 21 10.35 2.30 -0.93
N LYS A 22 10.04 3.25 -1.83
CA LYS A 22 8.89 3.15 -2.74
C LYS A 22 8.91 1.85 -3.56
N ARG A 23 10.08 1.47 -4.10
CA ARG A 23 10.24 0.20 -4.84
C ARG A 23 9.98 -1.03 -3.96
N LYS A 24 10.41 -1.00 -2.70
CA LYS A 24 10.17 -2.10 -1.75
C LYS A 24 8.69 -2.19 -1.35
N MET A 25 8.03 -1.06 -1.12
CA MET A 25 6.60 -1.01 -0.83
C MET A 25 5.76 -1.61 -1.97
N ALA A 26 6.06 -1.26 -3.23
CA ALA A 26 5.36 -1.84 -4.38
C ALA A 26 5.56 -3.38 -4.46
N ALA A 27 6.76 -3.87 -4.14
CA ALA A 27 7.02 -5.31 -4.09
C ALA A 27 6.24 -6.01 -2.96
N VAL A 28 6.17 -5.39 -1.78
CA VAL A 28 5.39 -5.91 -0.63
C VAL A 28 3.90 -5.92 -0.96
N GLU A 29 3.35 -4.84 -1.51
CA GLU A 29 1.95 -4.74 -1.91
C GLU A 29 1.58 -5.81 -2.94
N SER A 30 2.46 -6.05 -3.93
CA SER A 30 2.26 -7.15 -4.89
C SER A 30 2.26 -8.52 -4.22
N GLN A 31 3.12 -8.76 -3.22
CA GLN A 31 3.15 -10.04 -2.50
C GLN A 31 1.90 -10.25 -1.66
N ILE A 32 1.47 -9.23 -0.91
CA ILE A 32 0.25 -9.28 -0.10
C ILE A 32 -0.97 -9.48 -1.00
N SER A 33 -1.05 -8.76 -2.12
CA SER A 33 -2.16 -8.91 -3.07
C SER A 33 -2.23 -10.33 -3.65
N ARG A 34 -1.07 -10.91 -4.00
CA ARG A 34 -1.01 -12.31 -4.47
C ARG A 34 -1.37 -13.31 -3.37
N ALA A 35 -0.91 -13.07 -2.13
CA ALA A 35 -1.24 -13.93 -1.00
C ALA A 35 -2.74 -13.87 -0.68
N ALA A 36 -3.34 -12.68 -0.68
CA ALA A 36 -4.78 -12.49 -0.51
C ALA A 36 -5.58 -13.17 -1.63
N ALA A 37 -5.16 -13.02 -2.89
CA ALA A 37 -5.80 -13.69 -4.03
C ALA A 37 -5.67 -15.22 -3.97
N LYS A 38 -4.57 -15.75 -3.40
CA LYS A 38 -4.40 -17.20 -3.16
C LYS A 38 -5.23 -17.71 -1.99
N ALA A 39 -5.35 -16.92 -0.92
CA ALA A 39 -6.10 -17.29 0.26
C ALA A 39 -7.62 -17.28 0.01
N ASP A 40 -8.08 -16.47 -0.94
CA ASP A 40 -9.48 -16.43 -1.36
C ASP A 40 -9.61 -16.53 -2.91
N PRO A 41 -9.61 -17.77 -3.45
CA PRO A 41 -9.74 -18.00 -4.88
C PRO A 41 -11.13 -17.62 -5.45
N ASN A 42 -12.12 -17.35 -4.59
CA ASN A 42 -13.47 -16.92 -5.00
C ASN A 42 -13.62 -15.39 -5.05
N GLY A 43 -12.54 -14.65 -4.80
CA GLY A 43 -12.44 -13.21 -5.04
C GLY A 43 -12.72 -12.39 -3.79
N ARG A 44 -11.72 -11.55 -3.44
CA ARG A 44 -11.77 -10.43 -2.47
C ARG A 44 -13.00 -10.51 -1.55
N GLY A 45 -12.94 -11.39 -0.54
CA GLY A 45 -13.91 -11.59 0.54
C GLY A 45 -15.19 -10.77 0.46
N THR A 46 -16.33 -11.46 0.42
CA THR A 46 -17.68 -10.93 0.16
C THR A 46 -17.86 -9.46 0.59
N GLU A 47 -18.07 -8.57 -0.39
CA GLU A 47 -18.24 -7.14 -0.16
C GLU A 47 -19.36 -6.93 0.87
N LEU A 48 -19.05 -6.34 2.02
CA LEU A 48 -20.03 -6.12 3.08
C LEU A 48 -20.74 -4.79 2.85
N VAL A 49 -22.05 -4.82 2.63
CA VAL A 49 -22.90 -3.63 2.48
C VAL A 49 -23.64 -3.37 3.79
N ARG A 50 -23.71 -2.11 4.20
CA ARG A 50 -24.45 -1.69 5.39
C ARG A 50 -25.95 -1.81 5.15
N ASP A 51 -26.63 -2.63 5.94
CA ASP A 51 -28.09 -2.77 5.91
C ASP A 51 -28.73 -1.56 6.61
N PRO A 52 -29.53 -0.74 5.91
CA PRO A 52 -30.16 0.45 6.51
C PRO A 52 -31.25 0.10 7.52
N VAL A 53 -31.78 -1.13 7.51
CA VAL A 53 -32.87 -1.57 8.39
C VAL A 53 -32.32 -2.15 9.69
N SER A 54 -31.32 -3.04 9.60
CA SER A 54 -30.72 -3.67 10.80
C SER A 54 -29.51 -2.93 11.37
N GLY A 55 -28.94 -1.98 10.62
CA GLY A 55 -27.71 -1.27 10.97
C GLY A 55 -26.44 -2.13 10.91
N ARG A 56 -26.57 -3.45 10.64
CA ARG A 56 -25.47 -4.41 10.54
C ARG A 56 -24.93 -4.47 9.12
N TYR A 57 -23.68 -4.87 8.98
CA TYR A 57 -23.08 -5.15 7.67
C TYR A 57 -23.44 -6.58 7.24
N LYS A 58 -23.90 -6.73 6.00
CA LYS A 58 -24.27 -8.02 5.39
C LYS A 58 -23.47 -8.25 4.11
N PRO A 59 -23.14 -9.51 3.77
CA PRO A 59 -22.55 -9.83 2.49
C PRO A 59 -23.46 -9.39 1.35
N LYS A 60 -22.89 -8.72 0.35
CA LYS A 60 -23.51 -8.44 -0.94
C LYS A 60 -23.63 -9.77 -1.68
N ALA A 61 -24.87 -10.23 -1.83
CA ALA A 61 -25.20 -11.42 -2.61
C ALA A 61 -24.93 -11.19 -4.10
#